data_AF-A0A929KTS5-F1
#
_entry.id   AF-A0A929KTS5-F1
#
_cell.length_a   1.000
_cell.length_b   1.000
_cell.length_c   1.000
_cell.angle_alpha   90.00
_cell.angle_beta   90.00
_cell.angle_gamma   90.00
#
_symmetry.space_group_name_H-M   'P 1'
#
loop_
_entity.id
_entity.type
_entity.pdbx_description
1 polymer ?
#
loop_
_entity_poly.entity_id
_entity_poly.type
_entity_poly.pdbx_seq_one_letter_code
_entity_poly.pdbx_strand_id
1 'polypeptide(L)'
;MKQGTSSLRSDEEIRAYYLKLVALDSAYYRIAPDSLIRSQMAHHYNSLAWYSIITQKFGNVKYYLDQSLKFEPGFVYPQANLPLLLLLQGDYSKAKKFYLKYKDVPFDKTHPTYKEEFLENFDELKKVKIKNPDIDKIIRLLNSEN
;
A
#
# COMPACT_ATOMS: atom_id res chain seq x y z
N MET A 1 -11.79 0.78 0.67
CA MET A 1 -12.39 1.08 -0.66
C MET A 1 -12.84 -0.22 -1.34
N LYS A 2 -14.14 -0.50 -1.42
CA LYS A 2 -14.72 -1.64 -2.19
C LYS A 2 -15.94 -1.19 -3.00
N GLN A 3 -15.81 -0.12 -3.78
CA GLN A 3 -16.86 0.27 -4.73
C GLN A 3 -16.19 0.50 -6.09
N GLY A 4 -16.34 -0.47 -7.01
CA GLY A 4 -15.88 -0.34 -8.41
C GLY A 4 -15.25 -1.59 -9.04
N THR A 5 -14.79 -2.58 -8.27
CA THR A 5 -14.01 -3.73 -8.80
C THR A 5 -14.78 -5.06 -8.87
N SER A 6 -16.09 -5.07 -8.60
CA SER A 6 -16.86 -6.31 -8.39
C SER A 6 -16.98 -7.24 -9.60
N SER A 7 -16.64 -6.78 -10.81
CA SER A 7 -16.62 -7.61 -12.03
C SER A 7 -15.24 -8.16 -12.40
N LEU A 8 -14.17 -7.67 -11.76
CA LEU A 8 -12.80 -8.12 -11.99
C LEU A 8 -12.56 -9.42 -11.22
N ARG A 9 -11.96 -10.41 -11.90
CA ARG A 9 -11.90 -11.80 -11.47
C ARG A 9 -10.56 -12.17 -10.83
N SER A 10 -9.51 -11.37 -11.01
CA SER A 10 -8.22 -11.58 -10.33
C SER A 10 -7.51 -10.29 -9.90
N ASP A 11 -6.56 -10.42 -8.99
CA ASP A 11 -5.71 -9.32 -8.54
C ASP A 11 -4.86 -8.73 -9.68
N GLU A 12 -4.48 -9.53 -10.69
CA GLU A 12 -3.82 -9.04 -11.91
C GLU A 12 -4.72 -8.14 -12.74
N GLU A 13 -6.00 -8.50 -12.89
CA GLU A 13 -6.97 -7.68 -13.61
C GLU A 13 -7.21 -6.37 -12.85
N ILE A 14 -7.28 -6.42 -11.52
CA ILE A 14 -7.42 -5.22 -10.69
C ILE A 14 -6.17 -4.34 -10.78
N ARG A 15 -4.96 -4.92 -10.78
CA ARG A 15 -3.73 -4.16 -11.02
C ARG A 15 -3.74 -3.47 -12.38
N ALA A 16 -4.13 -4.19 -13.44
CA ALA A 16 -4.21 -3.64 -14.79
C ALA A 16 -5.26 -2.53 -14.89
N TYR A 17 -6.36 -2.65 -14.17
CA TYR A 17 -7.37 -1.61 -14.04
C TYR A 17 -6.80 -0.33 -13.40
N TYR A 18 -6.15 -0.43 -12.24
CA TYR A 18 -5.53 0.74 -11.60
C TYR A 18 -4.40 1.35 -12.41
N LEU A 19 -3.67 0.56 -13.19
CA LEU A 19 -2.67 1.08 -14.13
C LEU A 19 -3.31 2.00 -15.19
N LYS A 20 -4.48 1.60 -15.72
CA LYS A 20 -5.24 2.41 -16.68
C LYS A 20 -5.82 3.67 -16.04
N LEU A 21 -6.35 3.57 -14.82
CA LEU A 21 -6.87 4.73 -14.08
C LEU A 21 -5.78 5.77 -13.83
N VAL A 22 -4.62 5.35 -13.32
CA VAL A 22 -3.49 6.25 -13.09
C VAL A 22 -3.07 6.97 -14.38
N ALA A 23 -3.06 6.26 -15.52
CA ALA A 23 -2.74 6.87 -16.82
C ALA A 23 -3.79 7.90 -17.25
N LEU A 24 -5.07 7.59 -17.07
CA LEU A 24 -6.19 8.48 -17.38
C LEU A 24 -6.16 9.73 -16.49
N ASP A 25 -6.04 9.56 -15.18
CA ASP A 25 -5.99 10.67 -14.24
C ASP A 25 -4.79 11.58 -14.50
N SER A 26 -3.63 11.00 -14.82
CA SER A 26 -2.43 11.76 -15.18
C SER A 26 -2.62 12.55 -16.48
N ALA A 27 -3.41 12.04 -17.43
CA ALA A 27 -3.77 12.80 -18.62
C ALA A 27 -4.72 13.95 -18.30
N TYR A 28 -5.75 13.70 -17.49
CA TYR A 28 -6.69 14.71 -17.05
C TYR A 28 -6.03 15.81 -16.21
N TYR A 29 -5.22 15.46 -15.22
CA TYR A 29 -4.52 16.39 -14.34
C TYR A 29 -3.63 17.38 -15.09
N ARG A 30 -3.02 16.97 -16.21
CA ARG A 30 -2.21 17.85 -17.07
C ARG A 30 -3.04 18.95 -17.73
N ILE A 31 -4.34 18.72 -17.94
CA ILE A 31 -5.25 19.65 -18.62
C ILE A 31 -6.02 20.47 -17.57
N ALA A 32 -6.47 19.84 -16.50
CA ALA A 32 -7.26 20.45 -15.44
C ALA A 32 -6.75 20.00 -14.06
N PRO A 33 -5.72 20.67 -13.51
CA PRO A 33 -5.18 20.33 -12.19
C PRO A 33 -6.07 20.88 -11.08
N ASP A 34 -7.02 20.09 -10.60
CA ASP A 34 -7.88 20.44 -9.45
C ASP A 34 -7.62 19.54 -8.23
N SER A 35 -8.21 19.89 -7.09
CA SER A 35 -8.03 19.17 -5.82
C SER A 35 -8.69 17.79 -5.80
N LEU A 36 -9.80 17.61 -6.53
CA LEU A 36 -10.53 16.34 -6.59
C LEU A 36 -9.71 15.30 -7.34
N ILE A 37 -9.19 15.65 -8.53
CA ILE A 37 -8.35 14.73 -9.28
C ILE A 37 -7.06 14.40 -8.52
N ARG A 38 -6.47 15.35 -7.77
CA ARG A 38 -5.29 15.08 -6.95
C ARG A 38 -5.57 13.99 -5.91
N SER A 39 -6.67 14.10 -5.18
CA SER A 39 -7.03 13.06 -4.19
C SER A 39 -7.30 11.73 -4.87
N GLN A 40 -8.05 11.70 -5.99
CA GLN A 40 -8.27 10.48 -6.76
C GLN A 40 -6.96 9.82 -7.23
N MET A 41 -6.02 10.61 -7.73
CA MET A 41 -4.68 10.13 -8.11
C MET A 41 -3.96 9.52 -6.91
N ALA A 42 -4.01 10.16 -5.74
CA ALA A 42 -3.39 9.60 -4.54
C ALA A 42 -3.94 8.20 -4.22
N HIS A 43 -5.26 8.06 -4.24
CA HIS A 43 -5.93 6.77 -4.02
C HIS A 43 -5.58 5.74 -5.09
N HIS A 44 -5.65 6.08 -6.38
CA HIS A 44 -5.37 5.15 -7.47
C HIS A 44 -3.90 4.72 -7.53
N TYR A 45 -2.95 5.61 -7.25
CA TYR A 45 -1.54 5.25 -7.12
C TYR A 45 -1.31 4.28 -5.96
N ASN A 46 -1.92 4.53 -4.80
CA ASN A 46 -1.81 3.61 -3.66
C ASN A 46 -2.42 2.24 -3.96
N SER A 47 -3.61 2.21 -4.58
CA SER A 47 -4.22 0.95 -5.00
C SER A 47 -3.35 0.22 -6.03
N LEU A 48 -2.79 0.92 -7.01
CA LEU A 48 -1.85 0.32 -7.96
C LEU A 48 -0.62 -0.25 -7.25
N ALA A 49 -0.08 0.45 -6.24
CA ALA A 49 1.02 -0.04 -5.43
C ALA A 49 0.66 -1.33 -4.70
N TRP A 50 -0.49 -1.35 -4.00
CA TRP A 50 -1.02 -2.51 -3.30
C TRP A 50 -1.18 -3.73 -4.23
N TYR A 51 -1.91 -3.57 -5.34
CA TYR A 51 -2.12 -4.66 -6.28
C TYR A 51 -0.83 -5.10 -6.98
N SER A 52 0.15 -4.21 -7.11
CA SER A 52 1.49 -4.57 -7.58
C SER A 52 2.30 -5.35 -6.52
N ILE A 53 2.09 -5.10 -5.23
CA ILE A 53 2.68 -5.89 -4.15
C ILE A 53 2.11 -7.32 -4.15
N ILE A 54 0.79 -7.47 -4.09
CA ILE A 54 0.15 -8.80 -3.95
C ILE A 54 0.22 -9.66 -5.22
N THR A 55 0.54 -9.06 -6.37
CA THR A 55 0.87 -9.78 -7.62
C THR A 55 2.37 -9.90 -7.87
N GLN A 56 3.20 -9.51 -6.88
CA GLN A 56 4.67 -9.60 -6.90
C GLN A 56 5.34 -8.85 -8.08
N LYS A 57 4.75 -7.73 -8.52
CA LYS A 57 5.27 -6.84 -9.56
C LYS A 57 5.92 -5.59 -8.94
N PHE A 58 7.04 -5.80 -8.26
CA PHE A 58 7.65 -4.77 -7.41
C PHE A 58 8.29 -3.57 -8.12
N GLY A 59 8.60 -3.68 -9.41
CA GLY A 59 9.51 -2.77 -10.13
C GLY A 59 9.23 -1.27 -9.95
N ASN A 60 7.95 -0.86 -9.92
CA ASN A 60 7.54 0.54 -9.80
C ASN A 60 6.78 0.84 -8.49
N VAL A 61 6.69 -0.10 -7.55
CA VAL A 61 5.84 0.06 -6.36
C VAL A 61 6.26 1.27 -5.55
N LYS A 62 7.57 1.46 -5.32
CA LYS A 62 8.06 2.64 -4.58
C LYS A 62 7.65 3.94 -5.28
N TYR A 63 7.78 4.00 -6.61
CA TYR A 63 7.36 5.17 -7.37
C TYR A 63 5.86 5.45 -7.20
N TYR A 64 5.00 4.43 -7.23
CA TYR A 64 3.56 4.59 -7.00
C TYR A 64 3.25 5.10 -5.59
N LEU A 65 3.92 4.58 -4.56
CA LEU A 65 3.77 5.06 -3.18
C LEU A 65 4.22 6.52 -3.05
N ASP A 66 5.37 6.87 -3.65
CA ASP A 66 5.88 8.25 -3.65
C ASP A 66 4.93 9.20 -4.39
N GLN A 67 4.34 8.79 -5.52
CA GLN A 67 3.33 9.61 -6.22
C GLN A 67 2.07 9.78 -5.38
N SER A 68 1.61 8.72 -4.70
CA SER A 68 0.44 8.82 -3.84
C SER A 68 0.62 9.89 -2.75
N LEU A 69 1.77 9.85 -2.04
CA LEU A 69 2.12 10.84 -1.03
C LEU A 69 2.37 12.24 -1.60
N LYS A 70 2.87 12.36 -2.83
CA LYS A 70 3.02 13.65 -3.49
C LYS A 70 1.67 14.33 -3.68
N PHE A 71 0.65 13.58 -4.10
CA PHE A 71 -0.67 14.15 -4.34
C PHE A 71 -1.44 14.42 -3.03
N GLU A 72 -1.30 13.52 -2.04
CA GLU A 72 -1.91 13.63 -0.72
C GLU A 72 -0.92 13.24 0.40
N PRO A 73 -0.14 14.21 0.94
CA PRO A 73 0.92 13.91 1.92
C PRO A 73 0.45 13.29 3.23
N GLY A 74 -0.82 13.53 3.60
CA GLY A 74 -1.45 12.97 4.81
C GLY A 74 -2.02 11.57 4.61
N PHE A 75 -1.94 11.00 3.41
CA PHE A 75 -2.53 9.71 3.13
C PHE A 75 -1.70 8.58 3.79
N VAL A 76 -2.32 7.87 4.73
CA VAL A 76 -1.62 6.93 5.63
C VAL A 76 -1.29 5.59 4.98
N TYR A 77 -2.11 5.12 4.03
CA TYR A 77 -1.94 3.80 3.41
C TYR A 77 -0.62 3.63 2.63
N PRO A 78 -0.12 4.62 1.85
CA PRO A 78 1.19 4.50 1.22
C PRO A 78 2.33 4.32 2.23
N GLN A 79 2.19 4.94 3.41
CA GLN A 79 3.17 4.81 4.49
C GLN A 79 3.11 3.41 5.11
N ALA A 80 1.92 2.80 5.18
CA ALA A 80 1.77 1.42 5.64
C ALA A 80 2.30 0.37 4.63
N ASN A 81 2.19 0.67 3.34
CA ASN A 81 2.62 -0.23 2.25
C ASN A 81 4.15 -0.24 2.01
N LEU A 82 4.85 0.86 2.32
CA LEU A 82 6.30 0.95 2.14
C LEU A 82 7.11 -0.11 2.92
N PRO A 83 6.91 -0.31 4.24
CA PRO A 83 7.64 -1.36 4.97
C PRO A 83 7.35 -2.76 4.45
N LEU A 84 6.13 -3.01 3.94
CA LEU A 84 5.77 -4.28 3.32
C LEU A 84 6.58 -4.54 2.04
N LEU A 85 6.69 -3.52 1.17
CA LEU A 85 7.54 -3.60 -0.02
C LEU A 85 9.01 -3.90 0.36
N LEU A 86 9.56 -3.17 1.32
CA LEU A 86 10.94 -3.36 1.78
C LEU A 86 11.16 -4.79 2.30
N LEU A 87 10.22 -5.30 3.09
CA LEU A 87 10.28 -6.65 3.64
C LEU A 87 10.27 -7.71 2.53
N LEU A 88 9.37 -7.57 1.54
CA LEU A 88 9.25 -8.48 0.40
C LEU A 88 10.45 -8.42 -0.55
N GLN A 89 11.17 -7.28 -0.60
CA GLN A 89 12.44 -7.13 -1.31
C GLN A 89 13.64 -7.69 -0.53
N GLY A 90 13.43 -8.22 0.68
CA GLY A 90 14.49 -8.77 1.54
C GLY A 90 15.23 -7.74 2.37
N ASP A 91 14.80 -6.46 2.38
CA ASP A 91 15.40 -5.42 3.21
C ASP A 91 14.76 -5.39 4.61
N TYR A 92 14.95 -6.47 5.36
CA TYR A 92 14.42 -6.64 6.71
C TYR A 92 14.85 -5.49 7.65
N SER A 93 16.11 -5.05 7.55
CA SER A 93 16.66 -4.01 8.43
C SER A 93 15.93 -2.68 8.26
N LYS A 94 15.68 -2.24 7.02
CA LYS A 94 14.88 -1.03 6.78
C LYS A 94 13.41 -1.25 7.13
N ALA A 95 12.82 -2.37 6.72
CA ALA A 95 11.41 -2.66 7.03
C ALA A 95 11.15 -2.61 8.54
N LYS A 96 12.00 -3.27 9.35
CA LYS A 96 11.91 -3.28 10.83
C LYS A 96 11.88 -1.86 11.41
N LYS A 97 12.76 -0.97 10.94
CA LYS A 97 12.81 0.42 11.45
C LYS A 97 11.49 1.15 11.20
N PHE A 98 10.88 0.95 10.03
CA PHE A 98 9.59 1.54 9.71
C PHE A 98 8.47 0.95 10.58
N TYR A 99 8.36 -0.39 10.66
CA TYR A 99 7.35 -1.04 11.49
C TYR A 99 7.39 -0.55 12.94
N LEU A 100 8.58 -0.50 13.56
CA LEU A 100 8.73 -0.04 14.95
C LEU A 100 8.45 1.46 15.11
N LYS A 101 8.81 2.29 14.13
CA LYS A 101 8.58 3.73 14.18
C LYS A 101 7.08 4.06 14.16
N TYR A 102 6.30 3.33 13.38
CA TYR A 102 4.90 3.67 13.12
C TYR A 102 3.89 2.87 13.94
N LYS A 103 4.25 1.70 14.50
CA LYS A 103 3.27 0.75 15.08
C LYS A 103 2.22 1.38 16.01
N ASP A 104 2.59 2.34 16.87
CA ASP A 104 1.69 2.95 17.85
C ASP A 104 1.12 4.31 17.39
N VAL A 105 1.40 4.72 16.15
CA VAL A 105 0.88 5.96 15.56
C VAL A 105 -0.58 5.76 15.14
N PRO A 106 -1.48 6.75 15.36
CA PRO A 106 -2.84 6.68 14.86
C PRO A 106 -2.89 6.50 13.34
N PHE A 107 -3.77 5.63 12.84
CA PHE A 107 -3.89 5.34 11.41
C PHE A 107 -5.16 5.92 10.81
N ASP A 108 -6.31 5.27 10.98
CA ASP A 108 -7.60 5.76 10.50
C ASP A 108 -8.76 5.35 11.42
N LYS A 109 -10.01 5.49 10.96
CA LYS A 109 -11.19 5.14 11.77
C LYS A 109 -11.43 3.63 11.88
N THR A 110 -10.90 2.85 10.95
CA THR A 110 -11.05 1.39 10.89
C THR A 110 -9.95 0.70 11.68
N HIS A 111 -8.72 1.19 11.56
CA HIS A 111 -7.56 0.74 12.33
C HIS A 111 -7.11 1.83 13.29
N PRO A 112 -7.21 1.61 14.62
CA PRO A 112 -6.78 2.59 15.61
C PRO A 112 -5.33 3.02 15.42
N THR A 113 -4.43 2.08 15.08
CA THR A 113 -3.01 2.36 14.85
C THR A 113 -2.49 1.66 13.59
N TYR A 114 -1.28 2.03 13.18
CA TYR A 114 -0.59 1.32 12.09
C TYR A 114 -0.35 -0.15 12.40
N LYS A 115 -0.24 -0.55 13.67
CA LYS A 115 -0.05 -1.96 14.03
C LYS A 115 -1.18 -2.83 13.49
N GLU A 116 -2.43 -2.40 13.65
CA GLU A 116 -3.58 -3.20 13.17
C GLU A 116 -3.56 -3.31 11.64
N GLU A 117 -3.31 -2.20 10.94
CA GLU A 117 -3.16 -2.18 9.48
C GLU A 117 -2.01 -3.08 9.00
N PHE A 118 -0.86 -3.06 9.68
CA PHE A 118 0.27 -3.92 9.35
C PHE A 118 -0.06 -5.41 9.48
N LEU A 119 -0.78 -5.77 10.55
CA LEU A 119 -1.19 -7.16 10.78
C LEU A 119 -2.22 -7.62 9.75
N GLU A 120 -3.19 -6.77 9.40
CA GLU A 120 -4.16 -7.10 8.34
C GLU A 120 -3.46 -7.31 6.99
N ASN A 121 -2.53 -6.42 6.61
CA ASN A 121 -1.74 -6.58 5.39
C ASN A 121 -1.01 -7.93 5.32
N PHE A 122 -0.47 -8.42 6.44
CA PHE A 122 0.15 -9.74 6.49
C PHE A 122 -0.87 -10.88 6.31
N ASP A 123 -2.08 -10.74 6.84
CA ASP A 123 -3.14 -11.71 6.63
C ASP A 123 -3.64 -11.70 5.17
N GLU A 124 -3.65 -10.55 4.51
CA GLU A 124 -3.94 -10.47 3.08
C GLU A 124 -2.87 -11.16 2.23
N LEU A 125 -1.57 -10.99 2.55
CA LEU A 125 -0.50 -11.73 1.89
C LEU A 125 -0.66 -13.25 2.04
N LYS A 126 -1.09 -13.73 3.21
CA LYS A 126 -1.35 -15.17 3.42
C LYS A 126 -2.49 -15.68 2.53
N LYS A 127 -3.58 -14.90 2.38
CA LYS A 127 -4.72 -15.26 1.50
C LYS A 127 -4.28 -15.46 0.05
N VAL A 128 -3.35 -14.62 -0.43
CA VAL A 128 -2.76 -14.73 -1.79
C VAL A 128 -1.50 -15.62 -1.86
N LYS A 129 -1.21 -16.37 -0.78
CA LYS A 129 -0.10 -17.34 -0.70
C LYS A 129 1.30 -16.75 -0.90
N ILE A 130 1.47 -15.45 -0.64
CA ILE A 130 2.79 -14.81 -0.58
C ILE A 130 3.44 -15.15 0.77
N LYS A 131 4.69 -15.60 0.73
CA LYS A 131 5.47 -15.99 1.92
C LYS A 131 6.77 -15.20 1.98
N ASN A 132 7.14 -14.78 3.18
CA ASN A 132 8.45 -14.23 3.47
C ASN A 132 8.82 -14.61 4.92
N PRO A 133 10.00 -15.23 5.17
CA PRO A 133 10.37 -15.74 6.48
C PRO A 133 10.53 -14.64 7.55
N ASP A 134 10.69 -13.38 7.13
CA ASP A 134 10.84 -12.26 8.04
C ASP A 134 9.49 -11.67 8.49
N ILE A 135 8.37 -12.04 7.88
CA ILE A 135 7.02 -11.62 8.32
C ILE A 135 6.78 -12.06 9.76
N ASP A 136 7.06 -13.33 10.10
CA ASP A 136 6.87 -13.83 11.47
C ASP A 136 7.77 -13.11 12.48
N LYS A 137 8.96 -12.66 12.05
CA LYS A 137 9.85 -11.85 12.89
C LYS A 137 9.23 -10.47 13.17
N ILE A 138 8.65 -9.83 12.15
CA ILE A 138 7.96 -8.54 12.32
C ILE A 138 6.70 -8.71 13.18
N ILE A 139 5.88 -9.73 12.95
CA ILE A 139 4.67 -9.99 13.76
C ILE A 139 5.03 -10.11 15.25
N ARG A 140 6.09 -10.86 15.58
CA ARG A 140 6.58 -10.94 16.98
C ARG A 140 6.98 -9.58 17.54
N LEU A 141 7.66 -8.75 16.76
CA LEU A 141 8.07 -7.39 17.18
C LEU A 141 6.90 -6.42 17.35
N LEU A 142 5.85 -6.56 16.54
CA LEU A 142 4.63 -5.75 16.67
C LEU A 142 3.82 -6.12 17.92
N ASN A 143 3.94 -7.37 18.38
CA ASN A 143 3.19 -7.91 19.51
C ASN A 143 3.97 -7.95 20.83
N SER A 144 5.28 -7.71 20.82
CA SER A 144 6.03 -7.53 22.06
C SER A 144 5.66 -6.20 22.71
N GLU A 145 5.44 -6.23 24.02
CA GLU A 145 5.42 -5.02 24.85
C GLU A 145 6.83 -4.39 24.83
N ASN A 146 6.91 -3.06 24.77
CA ASN A 146 8.18 -2.33 24.91
C ASN A 146 8.61 -2.29 26.37
#